data_AF-A0A0U5BJW3-F1
#
_entry.id   AF-A0A0U5BJW3-F1
#
_cell.length_a   1.000
_cell.length_b   1.000
_cell.length_c   1.000
_cell.angle_alpha   90.00
_cell.angle_beta   90.00
_cell.angle_gamma   90.00
#
_symmetry.space_group_name_H-M   'P 1'
#
loop_
_entity.id
_entity.type
_entity.pdbx_description
1 polymer ?
#
loop_
_entity_poly.entity_id
_entity_poly.type
_entity_poly.pdbx_seq_one_letter_code
_entity_poly.pdbx_strand_id
1 'polypeptide(L)' 'MEIRPSARKHGISDADIRHAIRHPRVYREVERDGDPQILIIGPAHDGRFLEIVIVPADGPTRVIHADNLRPKWYDLI' A
#
# COMPACT_ATOMS: atom_id res chain seq x y z
N MET A 1 3.47 6.49 11.19
CA MET A 1 3.61 5.95 9.82
C MET A 1 4.41 6.89 8.96
N GLU A 2 5.39 6.38 8.24
CA GLU A 2 6.31 7.14 7.38
C GLU A 2 6.13 6.70 5.91
N ILE A 3 5.95 7.64 4.98
CA ILE A 3 5.87 7.35 3.54
C ILE A 3 7.25 7.57 2.92
N ARG A 4 7.90 6.46 2.55
CA ARG A 4 9.28 6.49 2.01
C ARG A 4 9.31 7.07 0.59
N PRO A 5 10.42 7.66 0.13
CA PRO A 5 10.55 8.15 -1.24
C PRO A 5 10.20 7.11 -2.31
N SER A 6 10.50 5.83 -2.06
CA SER A 6 10.17 4.72 -2.96
C SER A 6 8.68 4.53 -3.20
N ALA A 7 7.82 4.88 -2.23
CA ALA A 7 6.37 4.76 -2.37
C ALA A 7 5.79 5.77 -3.38
N ARG A 8 6.52 6.85 -3.68
CA ARG A 8 6.08 7.91 -4.60
C ARG A 8 6.51 7.67 -6.05
N LYS A 9 7.22 6.57 -6.32
CA LYS A 9 7.79 6.26 -7.65
C LYS A 9 6.75 6.23 -8.78
N HIS A 10 5.50 5.91 -8.47
CA HIS A 10 4.40 5.81 -9.43
C HIS A 10 3.47 7.03 -9.44
N GLY A 11 3.90 8.15 -8.85
CA GLY A 11 3.16 9.41 -8.88
C GLY A 11 1.93 9.45 -7.97
N ILE A 12 1.77 8.48 -7.06
CA ILE A 12 0.68 8.45 -6.09
C ILE A 12 0.94 9.46 -4.97
N SER A 13 -0.04 10.31 -4.69
CA SER A 13 0.06 11.33 -3.66
C SER A 13 0.06 10.73 -2.25
N ASP A 14 0.74 11.38 -1.30
CA ASP A 14 0.68 10.99 0.12
C ASP A 14 -0.75 11.00 0.67
N ALA A 15 -1.61 11.90 0.15
CA ALA A 15 -3.00 11.98 0.55
C ALA A 15 -3.76 10.71 0.13
N ASP A 16 -3.60 10.27 -1.11
CA ASP A 16 -4.26 9.05 -1.63
C ASP A 16 -3.73 7.79 -0.96
N ILE A 17 -2.41 7.70 -0.73
CA ILE A 17 -1.80 6.60 0.04
C ILE A 17 -2.48 6.49 1.41
N ARG A 18 -2.59 7.61 2.13
CA ARG A 18 -3.23 7.62 3.46
C ARG A 18 -4.72 7.34 3.38
N HIS A 19 -5.40 7.77 2.33
CA HIS A 19 -6.82 7.49 2.14
C HIS A 19 -7.07 5.99 1.94
N ALA A 20 -6.32 5.35 1.05
CA ALA A 20 -6.41 3.93 0.78
C ALA A 20 -6.08 3.09 2.04
N ILE A 21 -5.07 3.50 2.82
CA ILE A 21 -4.73 2.83 4.09
C ILE A 21 -5.84 2.99 5.13
N ARG A 22 -6.52 4.13 5.20
CA ARG A 22 -7.63 4.35 6.15
C ARG A 22 -8.91 3.61 5.77
N HIS A 23 -9.09 3.31 4.48
CA HIS A 23 -10.28 2.63 3.97
C HIS A 23 -9.91 1.34 3.22
N PRO A 24 -9.24 0.38 3.88
CA PRO A 24 -8.76 -0.82 3.20
C PRO A 24 -9.94 -1.71 2.80
N ARG A 25 -9.92 -2.16 1.55
CA ARG A 25 -10.75 -3.27 1.06
C ARG A 25 -10.07 -4.60 1.32
N VAL A 26 -8.74 -4.65 1.16
CA VAL A 26 -7.91 -5.82 1.42
C VAL A 26 -6.79 -5.43 2.39
N TYR A 27 -6.55 -6.32 3.35
CA TYR A 27 -5.39 -6.28 4.23
C TYR A 27 -4.85 -7.71 4.33
N ARG A 28 -3.62 -7.94 3.85
CA ARG A 28 -2.99 -9.27 3.81
C ARG A 28 -1.55 -9.18 4.25
N GLU A 29 -1.20 -10.00 5.24
CA GLU A 29 0.20 -10.29 5.53
C GLU A 29 0.77 -11.14 4.40
N VAL A 30 1.95 -10.75 3.93
CA VAL A 30 2.70 -11.42 2.88
C VAL A 30 4.15 -11.49 3.29
N GLU A 31 4.84 -12.57 2.94
CA GLU A 31 6.28 -12.67 3.11
C GLU A 31 6.95 -12.39 1.78
N ARG A 32 7.96 -11.52 1.77
CA ARG A 32 8.74 -11.23 0.58
C ARG A 32 10.22 -11.24 0.92
N ASP A 33 10.95 -12.14 0.28
CA ASP A 33 12.38 -12.35 0.49
C ASP A 33 12.74 -12.66 1.97
N GLY A 34 11.82 -13.30 2.71
CA GLY A 34 11.96 -13.61 4.14
C GLY A 34 11.54 -12.49 5.09
N ASP A 35 11.17 -11.32 4.58
CA ASP A 35 10.71 -10.19 5.38
C ASP A 35 9.17 -10.12 5.41
N PRO A 36 8.55 -9.94 6.60
CA PRO A 36 7.12 -9.74 6.72
C PRO A 36 6.71 -8.36 6.18
N GLN A 37 5.71 -8.36 5.30
CA GLN A 37 5.11 -7.17 4.72
C GLN A 37 3.59 -7.29 4.80
N ILE A 38 2.90 -6.17 4.62
CA ILE A 38 1.45 -6.15 4.51
C ILE A 38 1.09 -5.49 3.18
N LEU A 39 0.31 -6.21 2.38
CA LEU A 39 -0.39 -5.69 1.22
C LEU A 39 -1.71 -5.08 1.68
N ILE A 40 -1.91 -3.82 1.33
CA ILE A 40 -3.17 -3.11 1.48
C ILE A 40 -3.70 -2.77 0.08
N ILE A 41 -4.98 -3.05 -0.15
CA ILE A 41 -5.70 -2.54 -1.33
C ILE A 41 -6.84 -1.65 -0.83
N GLY A 42 -6.88 -0.41 -1.28
CA GLY A 42 -7.89 0.56 -0.88
C GLY A 42 -8.08 1.65 -1.94
N PRO A 43 -9.19 2.39 -1.91
CA PRO A 43 -9.47 3.44 -2.89
C PRO A 43 -8.56 4.65 -2.65
N ALA A 44 -8.20 5.36 -3.72
CA ALA A 44 -7.76 6.75 -3.67
C ALA A 44 -8.97 7.68 -3.51
N HIS A 45 -8.76 9.00 -3.38
CA HIS A 45 -9.88 9.95 -3.28
C HIS A 45 -10.77 9.99 -4.53
N ASP A 46 -10.24 9.63 -5.70
CA ASP A 46 -10.97 9.53 -6.97
C ASP A 46 -11.70 8.17 -7.14
N GLY A 47 -11.64 7.28 -6.15
CA GLY A 47 -12.27 5.96 -6.16
C GLY A 47 -11.45 4.86 -6.87
N ARG A 48 -10.31 5.19 -7.47
CA ARG A 48 -9.44 4.21 -8.13
C ARG A 48 -8.70 3.39 -7.09
N PHE A 49 -8.67 2.06 -7.23
CA PHE A 49 -7.96 1.21 -6.26
C PHE A 49 -6.46 1.35 -6.39
N LEU A 50 -5.80 1.45 -5.24
CA LEU A 50 -4.36 1.44 -5.08
C LEU A 50 -3.91 0.15 -4.42
N GLU A 51 -2.77 -0.37 -4.84
CA GLU A 51 -2.01 -1.37 -4.08
C GLU A 51 -0.90 -0.67 -3.28
N ILE A 52 -0.80 -1.00 -2.01
CA ILE A 52 0.15 -0.37 -1.07
C ILE A 52 0.86 -1.46 -0.29
N VAL A 53 2.19 -1.36 -0.19
CA VAL A 53 2.99 -2.26 0.63
C VAL A 53 3.57 -1.49 1.80
N ILE A 54 3.28 -2.01 3.00
CA ILE A 54 3.83 -1.51 4.25
C ILE A 54 4.72 -2.56 4.91
N VAL A 55 5.78 -2.10 5.55
CA VAL A 55 6.71 -2.92 6.33
C VAL A 55 6.57 -2.52 7.80
N PRO A 56 6.14 -3.44 8.68
CA PRO A 56 6.26 -3.27 10.12
C PRO A 56 7.73 -3.08 10.50
N ALA A 57 8.01 -2.14 11.38
CA ALA A 57 9.37 -1.86 11.84
C ALA A 57 9.34 -1.53 13.33
N ASP A 58 10.48 -1.66 14.00
CA ASP A 58 10.70 -1.24 15.39
C ASP A 58 10.75 0.31 15.49
N GLY A 59 9.64 0.95 15.13
CA GLY A 59 9.49 2.37 14.88
C GLY A 59 8.21 2.68 14.11
N PRO A 60 8.09 3.83 13.41
CA PRO A 60 6.91 4.10 12.61
C PRO A 60 6.82 3.08 11.45
N THR A 61 5.65 2.47 11.27
CA THR A 61 5.33 1.65 10.09
C THR A 61 5.71 2.39 8.81
N ARG A 62 6.40 1.72 7.90
CA ARG A 62 6.95 2.33 6.67
C ARG A 62 6.11 1.92 5.47
N VAL A 63 5.61 2.90 4.71
CA VAL A 63 5.05 2.66 3.38
C VAL A 63 6.19 2.69 2.38
N ILE A 64 6.43 1.57 1.69
CA ILE A 64 7.59 1.41 0.79
C ILE A 64 7.21 1.36 -0.68
N HIS A 65 5.94 1.08 -1.00
CA HIS A 65 5.40 1.03 -2.35
C HIS A 65 3.94 1.50 -2.35
N ALA A 66 3.57 2.28 -3.37
CA ALA A 66 2.19 2.57 -3.73
C ALA A 66 2.11 2.66 -5.26
N ASP A 67 1.10 2.03 -5.83
CA ASP A 67 0.80 2.05 -7.26
C ASP A 67 -0.71 1.89 -7.46
N ASN A 68 -1.18 2.08 -8.69
CA ASN A 68 -2.51 1.67 -9.08
C ASN A 68 -2.63 0.15 -8.97
N LEU A 69 -3.80 -0.33 -8.57
CA LEU A 69 -4.05 -1.77 -8.41
C LEU A 69 -3.70 -2.50 -9.71
N ARG A 70 -2.73 -3.42 -9.65
CA ARG A 70 -2.31 -4.20 -10.80
C ARG A 70 -3.19 -5.44 -11.00
N PRO A 71 -3.34 -5.93 -12.25
CA PRO A 71 -4.20 -7.08 -12.56
C PRO A 71 -3.95 -8.35 -11.74
N LYS A 72 -2.70 -8.58 -11.31
CA LYS A 72 -2.33 -9.75 -10.49
C LYS A 72 -3.02 -9.82 -9.12
N TRP A 73 -3.67 -8.74 -8.68
CA TRP A 73 -4.39 -8.68 -7.41
C TRP A 73 -5.91 -8.56 -7.58
N TYR A 74 -6.43 -8.66 -8.81
CA TYR A 74 -7.87 -8.54 -9.05
C TYR A 74 -8.68 -9.65 -8.39
N ASP A 75 -8.09 -10.83 -8.19
CA ASP A 75 -8.76 -11.95 -7.50
C ASP A 75 -8.97 -11.69 -5.99
N LEU A 76 -8.42 -10.59 -5.45
CA LEU A 76 -8.53 -10.25 -4.03
C LEU A 76 -9.63 -9.22 -3.71
N ILE A 77 -10.28 -8.59 -4.70
CA ILE A 77 -11.21 -7.44 -4.51
C ILE A 77 -12.69 -7.82 -4.63
#